data_AF-A0A7Z1N084-F1
#
_entry.id   AF-A0A7Z1N084-F1
#
_cell.length_a   1.000
_cell.length_b   1.000
_cell.length_c   1.000
_cell.angle_alpha   90.00
_cell.angle_beta   90.00
_cell.angle_gamma   90.00
#
_symmetry.space_group_name_H-M   'P 1'
#
loop_
_entity.id
_entity.type
_entity.pdbx_description
1 polymer ?
#
loop_
_entity_poly.entity_id
_entity_poly.type
_entity_poly.pdbx_seq_one_letter_code
_entity_poly.pdbx_strand_id
1 'polypeptide(L)' 'MPVINIKNLNKKFGANEVLRDINLTVEKGEVVAISGPSGS' A
#
# COMPACT_ATOMS: atom_id res chain seq x y z
N MET A 1 -7.16 -8.30 -15.65
CA MET A 1 -6.70 -8.92 -14.40
C MET A 1 -5.65 -7.99 -13.85
N PRO A 2 -5.79 -7.54 -12.59
CA PRO A 2 -4.82 -6.63 -12.00
C PRO A 2 -3.45 -7.30 -11.98
N VAL A 3 -2.42 -6.50 -12.31
CA VAL A 3 -1.03 -6.94 -12.25
C VAL A 3 -0.50 -6.86 -10.82
N ILE A 4 -1.08 -5.98 -9.99
CA ILE A 4 -0.83 -5.89 -8.55
C ILE A 4 -2.17 -5.80 -7.83
N ASN A 5 -2.35 -6.62 -6.80
CA ASN A 5 -3.53 -6.61 -5.95
C ASN A 5 -3.12 -6.82 -4.49
N ILE A 6 -3.21 -5.75 -3.71
CA ILE A 6 -2.92 -5.71 -2.28
C ILE A 6 -4.26 -5.58 -1.57
N LYS A 7 -4.54 -6.49 -0.64
CA LYS A 7 -5.72 -6.46 0.20
C LYS A 7 -5.33 -6.53 1.67
N ASN A 8 -5.91 -5.65 2.48
CA ASN A 8 -5.77 -5.61 3.94
C ASN A 8 -4.31 -5.67 4.42
N LEU A 9 -3.41 -4.94 3.75
CA LEU A 9 -2.00 -4.90 4.15
C LEU A 9 -1.84 -4.09 5.43
N ASN A 10 -1.31 -4.76 6.45
CA ASN A 10 -1.00 -4.18 7.74
C ASN A 10 0.47 -4.46 8.06
N LYS A 11 1.18 -3.48 8.64
CA LYS A 11 2.58 -3.64 9.05
C LYS A 11 2.85 -2.95 10.37
N LYS A 12 3.62 -3.63 11.24
CA LYS A 12 4.11 -3.10 12.52
C LYS A 12 5.60 -3.32 12.66
N PHE A 13 6.24 -2.40 13.40
CA PHE A 13 7.58 -2.55 13.97
C PHE A 13 7.46 -2.45 15.49
N GLY A 14 7.52 -3.60 16.17
CA GLY A 14 7.20 -3.68 17.59
C GLY A 14 5.76 -3.22 17.86
N ALA A 15 5.59 -2.28 18.79
CA ALA A 15 4.29 -1.68 19.11
C ALA A 15 3.83 -0.63 18.08
N ASN A 16 4.70 -0.17 17.18
CA ASN A 16 4.37 0.89 16.23
C ASN A 16 3.73 0.30 14.97
N GLU A 17 2.49 0.69 14.68
CA GLU A 17 1.75 0.28 13.49
C GLU A 17 1.92 1.30 12.37
N VAL A 18 2.66 0.90 11.32
CA VAL A 18 3.16 1.76 10.24
C VAL A 18 2.37 1.63 8.93
N LEU A 19 1.66 0.53 8.72
CA LEU A 19 0.67 0.42 7.63
C LEU A 19 -0.61 -0.16 8.21
N ARG A 20 -1.75 0.47 7.90
CA ARG A 20 -3.07 0.12 8.42
C ARG A 20 -4.03 -0.10 7.27
N ASP A 21 -4.52 -1.33 7.14
CA ASP A 21 -5.54 -1.74 6.18
C ASP A 21 -5.37 -1.15 4.76
N ILE A 22 -4.16 -1.27 4.21
CA ILE A 22 -3.87 -0.76 2.88
C ILE A 22 -4.45 -1.71 1.83
N ASN A 23 -5.27 -1.16 0.94
CA ASN A 23 -5.86 -1.85 -0.19
C ASN A 23 -5.46 -1.11 -1.48
N LEU A 24 -4.82 -1.81 -2.42
CA LEU A 24 -4.34 -1.23 -3.68
C LEU A 24 -4.54 -2.22 -4.82
N THR A 25 -5.13 -1.76 -5.92
CA THR A 25 -5.23 -2.51 -7.17
C THR A 25 -4.54 -1.71 -8.27
N VAL A 26 -3.66 -2.34 -9.03
CA VAL A 26 -3.01 -1.74 -10.20
C VAL A 26 -3.26 -2.61 -11.41
N GLU A 27 -3.80 -1.99 -12.46
CA GLU A 27 -4.10 -2.64 -13.72
C GLU A 27 -2.92 -2.57 -14.70
N LYS A 28 -2.93 -3.45 -15.70
CA LYS A 28 -1.86 -3.49 -16.70
C LYS A 28 -1.80 -2.18 -17.49
N GLY A 29 -0.63 -1.54 -17.50
CA GLY A 29 -0.40 -0.28 -18.22
C GLY A 29 -0.73 0.98 -17.41
N GLU A 30 -1.20 0.83 -16.18
CA GLU A 30 -1.45 1.93 -15.26
C GLU A 30 -0.14 2.47 -14.68
N VAL A 31 0.01 3.80 -14.65
CA VAL A 31 1.16 4.48 -14.04
C VAL A 31 0.71 5.08 -12.71
N VAL A 32 1.20 4.52 -11.61
CA VAL A 32 0.81 4.91 -10.24
C VAL A 32 2.02 5.47 -9.50
N ALA A 33 1.82 6.58 -8.78
CA ALA A 33 2.81 7.15 -7.86
C ALA A 33 2.22 7.20 -6.45
N ILE A 34 3.04 6.86 -5.45
CA ILE A 34 2.70 7.01 -4.03
C ILE A 34 3.43 8.24 -3.51
N SER A 35 2.71 9.11 -2.80
CA SER A 35 3.24 10.35 -2.25
C SER A 35 2.68 10.58 -0.84
N GLY A 36 3.51 11.14 0.04
CA GLY A 36 3.17 11.49 1.41
C GLY A 36 4.37 12.11 2.14
N PRO A 37 4.16 12.84 3.24
CA PRO A 37 5.25 13.32 4.08
C PRO A 37 6.10 12.18 4.65
N SER A 38 7.32 12.48 5.07
CA SER A 38 8.19 11.48 5.72
C SER A 38 7.48 10.88 6.95
N GLY A 39 7.38 9.55 6.99
CA GLY A 39 6.73 8.80 8.08
C GLY A 39 5.23 8.53 7.91
N SER A 40 4.67 8.76 6.72
CA SER A 40 3.29 8.38 6.35
C SER A 40 3.09 6.88 6.17
#